data_AF-A0A646NY77-F1
#
_entry.id   AF-A0A646NY77-F1
#
_cell.length_a   1.000
_cell.length_b   1.000
_cell.length_c   1.000
_cell.angle_alpha   90.00
_cell.angle_beta   90.00
_cell.angle_gamma   90.00
#
_symmetry.space_group_name_H-M   'P 1'
#
loop_
_entity.id
_entity.type
_entity.pdbx_description
1 polymer ?
#
loop_
_entity_poly.entity_id
_entity_poly.type
_entity_poly.pdbx_seq_one_letter_code
_entity_poly.pdbx_strand_id
1 'polypeptide(L)'
;MMDHAATKPTTSKTTKIIELEYLDTSSLKKLISGEVLAIRVPEFANAKTSERLNQIIGDAATLEQYSHETYEDGRVVQHFYGVHRWGTPFNSTYGKAVGSDAHVKYYADAAHMRGVIDSICAPEKPPIQHLMEQLQEIWPQGAVAAAFQGQPMFCGIIRAMFPETAHLSETVPHVDCLPRSIAELEHQFSANIYLETPPSGGELIIWDTEAFAYDEVKRFEGDQLPEHRLQKPLHIQPRKNELVIINTRRPHAICGFESGKRISMQSFIGYNAGEPFYFWC
;
A
#
# COMPACT_ATOMS: atom_id res chain seq x y z
N MET A 1 25.46 -1.09 26.17
CA MET A 1 25.96 -0.10 25.20
C MET A 1 26.72 -0.87 24.13
N MET A 2 26.02 -1.25 23.06
CA MET A 2 26.63 -1.74 21.83
C MET A 2 26.22 -0.75 20.75
N ASP A 3 27.19 -0.01 20.25
CA ASP A 3 27.03 0.88 19.11
C ASP A 3 26.76 0.04 17.88
N HIS A 4 25.52 0.09 17.37
CA HIS A 4 25.24 -0.33 16.01
C HIS A 4 25.77 0.76 15.07
N ALA A 5 26.98 0.55 14.57
CA ALA A 5 27.57 1.35 13.52
C ALA A 5 26.66 1.30 12.27
N ALA A 6 26.00 2.42 11.98
CA ALA A 6 25.16 2.59 10.81
C ALA A 6 25.94 2.30 9.52
N THR A 7 25.54 1.24 8.81
CA THR A 7 26.07 0.86 7.51
C THR A 7 25.69 1.95 6.48
N LYS A 8 26.66 2.39 5.67
CA LYS A 8 26.47 3.47 4.70
C LYS A 8 25.45 3.06 3.62
N PRO A 9 24.48 3.92 3.26
CA PRO A 9 23.52 3.63 2.21
C PRO A 9 24.22 3.61 0.85
N THR A 10 24.00 2.54 0.09
CA THR A 10 24.45 2.42 -1.30
C THR A 10 23.43 3.12 -2.17
N THR A 11 23.71 4.37 -2.56
CA THR A 11 22.79 5.20 -3.36
C THR A 11 22.71 4.70 -4.80
N SER A 12 21.64 3.97 -5.10
CA SER A 12 21.23 3.69 -6.49
C SER A 12 20.69 4.97 -7.16
N LYS A 13 20.93 5.08 -8.48
CA LYS A 13 20.82 6.28 -9.31
C LYS A 13 19.37 6.72 -9.55
N THR A 14 18.78 7.43 -8.59
CA THR A 14 17.89 8.60 -8.75
C THR A 14 17.77 9.22 -7.36
N THR A 15 18.11 10.50 -7.17
CA THR A 15 18.09 11.16 -5.84
C THR A 15 16.73 11.15 -5.14
N LYS A 16 15.66 10.80 -5.88
CA LYS A 16 14.27 10.76 -5.42
C LYS A 16 13.79 9.38 -4.95
N ILE A 17 14.57 8.32 -5.15
CA ILE A 17 14.24 6.96 -4.68
C ILE A 17 15.42 6.47 -3.86
N ILE A 18 15.17 6.06 -2.61
CA ILE A 18 16.21 5.51 -1.74
C ILE A 18 16.01 4.02 -1.55
N GLU A 19 17.08 3.26 -1.73
CA GLU A 19 17.16 1.83 -1.46
C GLU A 19 18.05 1.64 -0.23
N LEU A 20 17.55 0.93 0.77
CA LEU A 20 18.18 0.72 2.06
C LEU A 20 18.09 -0.77 2.44
N GLU A 21 19.02 -1.23 3.27
CA GLU A 21 18.99 -2.58 3.84
C GLU A 21 17.92 -2.70 4.94
N TYR A 22 17.75 -1.63 5.72
CA TYR A 22 16.76 -1.52 6.79
C TYR A 22 16.12 -0.14 6.79
N LEU A 23 14.87 -0.06 7.27
CA LEU A 23 14.22 1.23 7.51
C LEU A 23 14.90 1.96 8.66
N ASP A 24 15.06 3.28 8.50
CA ASP A 24 15.56 4.15 9.56
C ASP A 24 14.73 5.44 9.68
N THR A 25 14.82 6.12 10.82
CA THR A 25 14.09 7.37 11.09
C THR A 25 14.39 8.46 10.05
N SER A 26 15.60 8.50 9.49
CA SER A 26 16.03 9.53 8.54
C SER A 26 15.31 9.36 7.20
N SER A 27 15.24 8.13 6.70
CA SER A 27 14.53 7.75 5.48
C SER A 27 13.04 8.10 5.54
N LEU A 28 12.39 7.80 6.66
CA LEU A 28 10.98 8.16 6.90
C LEU A 28 10.77 9.67 6.90
N LYS A 29 11.64 10.44 7.57
CA LYS A 29 11.59 11.91 7.56
C LYS A 29 11.69 12.48 6.15
N LYS A 30 12.56 11.90 5.31
CA LYS A 30 12.69 12.29 3.89
C LYS A 30 11.45 11.98 3.06
N LEU A 31 10.79 10.86 3.34
CA LEU A 31 9.55 10.50 2.66
C LEU A 31 8.39 11.42 3.09
N ILE A 32 8.29 11.71 4.39
CA ILE A 32 7.29 12.63 4.97
C ILE A 32 7.47 14.05 4.40
N SER A 33 8.70 14.57 4.38
CA SER A 33 8.98 15.90 3.83
C SER A 33 8.85 15.98 2.31
N GLY A 34 8.75 14.84 1.62
CA GLY A 34 8.73 14.76 0.17
C GLY A 34 10.09 14.97 -0.50
N GLU A 35 11.20 14.95 0.24
CA GLU A 35 12.56 14.94 -0.31
C GLU A 35 12.75 13.74 -1.25
N VAL A 36 12.23 12.58 -0.84
CA VAL A 36 12.16 11.36 -1.65
C VAL A 36 10.70 11.00 -1.96
N LEU A 37 10.51 10.27 -3.05
CA LEU A 37 9.21 9.81 -3.53
C LEU A 37 8.93 8.37 -3.10
N ALA A 38 9.98 7.56 -2.94
CA ALA A 38 9.86 6.19 -2.52
C ALA A 38 11.03 5.74 -1.63
N ILE A 39 10.71 4.87 -0.67
CA ILE A 39 11.67 4.06 0.08
C ILE A 39 11.55 2.63 -0.43
N ARG A 40 12.69 1.97 -0.62
CA ARG A 40 12.79 0.58 -1.06
C ARG A 40 13.66 -0.21 -0.07
N VAL A 41 13.18 -1.38 0.34
CA VAL A 41 13.93 -2.31 1.20
C VAL A 41 13.87 -3.69 0.54
N PRO A 42 14.92 -4.09 -0.20
CA PRO A 42 15.03 -5.43 -0.77
C PRO A 42 15.05 -6.49 0.32
N GLU A 43 14.63 -7.72 -0.02
CA GLU A 43 14.68 -8.88 0.89
C GLU A 43 13.96 -8.66 2.24
N PHE A 44 12.99 -7.73 2.27
CA PHE A 44 12.20 -7.39 3.45
C PHE A 44 11.33 -8.55 3.94
N ALA A 45 10.61 -9.22 3.03
CA ALA A 45 9.79 -10.36 3.39
C ALA A 45 10.62 -11.65 3.47
N ASN A 46 10.37 -12.45 4.50
CA ASN A 46 10.97 -13.78 4.58
C ASN A 46 10.54 -14.62 3.36
N ALA A 47 11.52 -15.16 2.62
CA ALA A 47 11.25 -15.89 1.39
C ALA A 47 10.32 -17.11 1.57
N LYS A 48 10.42 -17.82 2.71
CA LYS A 48 9.54 -18.97 3.01
C LYS A 48 8.11 -18.51 3.29
N THR A 49 7.94 -17.38 3.97
CA THR A 49 6.62 -16.79 4.22
C THR A 49 5.96 -16.37 2.91
N SER A 50 6.70 -15.70 2.02
CA SER A 50 6.19 -15.32 0.70
C SER A 50 5.81 -16.54 -0.15
N GLU A 51 6.63 -17.60 -0.14
CA GLU A 51 6.34 -18.84 -0.87
C GLU A 51 5.05 -19.51 -0.39
N ARG A 52 4.86 -19.62 0.94
CA ARG A 52 3.63 -20.18 1.52
C ARG A 52 2.40 -19.36 1.16
N LEU A 53 2.50 -18.03 1.27
CA LEU A 53 1.40 -17.14 0.90
C LEU A 53 1.05 -17.29 -0.59
N ASN A 54 2.04 -17.27 -1.48
CA ASN A 54 1.83 -17.45 -2.92
C ASN A 54 1.21 -18.81 -3.25
N GLN A 55 1.63 -19.88 -2.56
CA GLN A 55 1.03 -21.21 -2.74
C GLN A 55 -0.46 -21.20 -2.38
N ILE A 56 -0.82 -20.67 -1.20
CA ILE A 56 -2.22 -20.59 -0.79
C ILE A 56 -3.04 -19.70 -1.73
N ILE A 57 -2.47 -18.59 -2.21
CA ILE A 57 -3.12 -17.72 -3.20
C ILE A 57 -3.39 -18.47 -4.50
N GLY A 58 -2.46 -19.34 -4.93
CA GLY A 58 -2.62 -20.15 -6.13
C GLY A 58 -3.62 -21.30 -5.98
N ASP A 59 -3.68 -21.92 -4.80
CA ASP A 59 -4.35 -23.20 -4.62
C ASP A 59 -5.75 -23.09 -3.98
N ALA A 60 -5.94 -22.14 -3.07
CA ALA A 60 -7.08 -22.16 -2.14
C ALA A 60 -7.72 -20.80 -1.83
N ALA A 61 -7.04 -19.68 -2.10
CA ALA A 61 -7.60 -18.37 -1.82
C ALA A 61 -8.77 -18.05 -2.76
N THR A 62 -9.90 -17.62 -2.18
CA THR A 62 -10.97 -17.00 -2.95
C THR A 62 -10.63 -15.55 -3.19
N LEU A 63 -10.11 -15.26 -4.40
CA LEU A 63 -9.83 -13.91 -4.82
C LEU A 63 -11.10 -13.21 -5.30
N GLU A 64 -11.31 -12.00 -4.83
CA GLU A 64 -12.40 -11.12 -5.28
C GLU A 64 -11.81 -9.93 -6.06
N GLN A 65 -12.63 -9.22 -6.82
CA GLN A 65 -12.17 -8.00 -7.49
C GLN A 65 -11.85 -6.91 -6.45
N TYR A 66 -10.72 -6.23 -6.64
CA TYR A 66 -10.41 -4.98 -5.95
C TYR A 66 -10.90 -3.83 -6.81
N SER A 67 -11.95 -3.16 -6.33
CA SER A 67 -12.53 -2.02 -7.00
C SER A 67 -12.04 -0.71 -6.41
N HIS A 68 -11.90 0.29 -7.27
CA HIS A 68 -11.60 1.67 -6.88
C HIS A 68 -12.87 2.49 -6.98
N GLU A 69 -13.09 3.35 -6.00
CA GLU A 69 -14.20 4.27 -5.97
C GLU A 69 -13.98 5.50 -6.85
N THR A 70 -15.00 5.86 -7.62
CA THR A 70 -15.16 7.19 -8.22
C THR A 70 -16.49 7.78 -7.76
N TYR A 71 -16.61 9.11 -7.81
CA TYR A 71 -17.87 9.80 -7.52
C TYR A 71 -18.49 10.28 -8.83
N GLU A 72 -19.54 9.59 -9.28
CA GLU A 72 -20.27 9.91 -10.51
C GLU A 72 -21.68 10.37 -10.11
N ASP A 73 -22.06 11.60 -10.50
CA ASP A 73 -23.34 12.22 -10.15
C ASP A 73 -23.68 12.16 -8.65
N GLY A 74 -22.67 12.33 -7.79
CA GLY A 74 -22.81 12.30 -6.33
C GLY A 74 -23.00 10.90 -5.73
N ARG A 75 -22.76 9.84 -6.50
CA ARG A 75 -22.82 8.44 -6.05
C ARG A 75 -21.46 7.77 -6.17
N VAL A 76 -21.16 6.89 -5.23
CA VAL A 76 -19.97 6.04 -5.28
C VAL A 76 -20.18 4.94 -6.32
N VAL A 77 -19.34 4.93 -7.36
CA VAL A 77 -19.25 3.88 -8.39
C VAL A 77 -17.95 3.12 -8.19
N GLN A 78 -17.97 1.80 -8.40
CA GLN A 78 -16.83 0.92 -8.14
C GLN A 78 -16.32 0.34 -9.47
N HIS A 79 -15.07 0.65 -9.80
CA HIS A 79 -14.44 0.24 -11.06
C HIS A 79 -13.37 -0.83 -10.84
N PHE A 80 -13.35 -1.84 -11.71
CA PHE A 80 -12.34 -2.89 -11.69
C PHE A 80 -11.21 -2.60 -12.69
N TYR A 81 -10.00 -2.41 -12.17
CA TYR A 81 -8.80 -2.13 -12.97
C TYR A 81 -7.83 -3.31 -13.04
N GLY A 82 -8.34 -4.55 -12.98
CA GLY A 82 -7.51 -5.74 -13.16
C GLY A 82 -6.74 -6.22 -11.93
N VAL A 83 -7.07 -5.68 -10.75
CA VAL A 83 -6.47 -6.06 -9.47
C VAL A 83 -7.46 -6.92 -8.68
N HIS A 84 -7.03 -8.10 -8.28
CA HIS A 84 -7.79 -8.96 -7.37
C HIS A 84 -7.27 -8.81 -5.94
N ARG A 85 -8.09 -9.20 -4.97
CA ARG A 85 -7.79 -9.06 -3.54
C ARG A 85 -8.22 -10.26 -2.73
N TRP A 86 -7.48 -10.52 -1.65
CA TRP A 86 -7.85 -11.48 -0.61
C TRP A 86 -7.90 -10.77 0.75
N GLY A 87 -9.09 -10.77 1.35
CA GLY A 87 -9.51 -9.87 2.43
C GLY A 87 -10.43 -8.76 1.93
N THR A 88 -11.10 -8.03 2.82
CA THR A 88 -12.07 -6.98 2.44
C THR A 88 -11.44 -5.60 2.65
N PRO A 89 -11.36 -4.74 1.62
CA PRO A 89 -10.72 -3.44 1.76
C PRO A 89 -11.65 -2.43 2.42
N PHE A 90 -11.11 -1.50 3.18
CA PHE A 90 -11.92 -0.54 3.93
C PHE A 90 -12.70 0.45 3.04
N ASN A 91 -12.21 0.72 1.83
CA ASN A 91 -12.90 1.56 0.85
C ASN A 91 -14.28 1.00 0.44
N SER A 92 -14.51 -0.30 0.62
CA SER A 92 -15.84 -0.92 0.45
C SER A 92 -16.92 -0.36 1.39
N THR A 93 -16.50 0.35 2.44
CA THR A 93 -17.39 1.01 3.40
C THR A 93 -17.64 2.49 3.09
N TYR A 94 -16.94 3.08 2.13
CA TYR A 94 -17.04 4.51 1.84
C TYR A 94 -18.44 4.91 1.37
N GLY A 95 -18.93 6.04 1.87
CA GLY A 95 -20.29 6.53 1.61
C GLY A 95 -21.40 5.70 2.26
N LYS A 96 -21.08 4.67 3.06
CA LYS A 96 -22.06 3.89 3.83
C LYS A 96 -22.22 4.49 5.22
N ALA A 97 -23.41 4.30 5.80
CA ALA A 97 -23.65 4.70 7.17
C ALA A 97 -22.84 3.83 8.13
N VAL A 98 -22.27 4.44 9.16
CA VAL A 98 -21.58 3.73 10.25
C VAL A 98 -22.52 2.69 10.85
N GLY A 99 -22.04 1.47 11.04
CA GLY A 99 -22.84 0.36 11.57
C GLY A 99 -23.73 -0.36 10.54
N SER A 100 -23.70 0.03 9.26
CA SER A 100 -24.34 -0.74 8.19
C SER A 100 -23.67 -2.10 7.98
N ASP A 101 -24.36 -2.99 7.26
CA ASP A 101 -23.87 -4.34 6.94
C ASP A 101 -22.47 -4.34 6.30
N ALA A 102 -22.13 -3.30 5.52
CA ALA A 102 -20.80 -3.15 4.93
C ALA A 102 -19.71 -2.98 6.01
N HIS A 103 -19.95 -2.17 7.04
CA HIS A 103 -19.02 -2.00 8.15
C HIS A 103 -18.94 -3.26 9.01
N VAL A 104 -20.09 -3.88 9.32
CA VAL A 104 -20.15 -5.13 10.09
C VAL A 104 -19.36 -6.22 9.39
N LYS A 105 -19.57 -6.37 8.08
CA LYS A 105 -18.83 -7.33 7.24
C LYS A 105 -17.34 -7.02 7.23
N TYR A 106 -16.93 -5.78 6.98
CA TYR A 106 -15.51 -5.40 6.95
C TYR A 106 -14.78 -5.80 8.24
N TYR A 107 -15.34 -5.47 9.42
CA TYR A 107 -14.67 -5.79 10.69
C TYR A 107 -14.69 -7.29 11.02
N ALA A 108 -15.75 -8.01 10.67
CA ALA A 108 -15.78 -9.46 10.80
C ALA A 108 -14.71 -10.13 9.91
N ASP A 109 -14.61 -9.70 8.65
CA ASP A 109 -13.61 -10.18 7.71
C ASP A 109 -12.19 -9.81 8.15
N ALA A 110 -11.98 -8.60 8.67
CA ALA A 110 -10.70 -8.13 9.19
C ALA A 110 -10.18 -9.03 10.33
N ALA A 111 -11.06 -9.41 11.26
CA ALA A 111 -10.70 -10.32 12.35
C ALA A 111 -10.40 -11.74 11.83
N HIS A 112 -11.24 -12.25 10.93
CA HIS A 112 -11.03 -13.57 10.33
C HIS A 112 -9.73 -13.65 9.54
N MET A 113 -9.49 -12.69 8.65
CA MET A 113 -8.31 -12.65 7.77
C MET A 113 -7.02 -12.50 8.56
N ARG A 114 -7.02 -11.77 9.67
CA ARG A 114 -5.86 -11.71 10.57
C ARG A 114 -5.49 -13.11 11.06
N GLY A 115 -6.45 -13.86 11.59
CA GLY A 115 -6.21 -15.23 12.06
C GLY A 115 -5.75 -16.18 10.94
N VAL A 116 -6.30 -16.05 9.74
CA VAL A 116 -5.90 -16.84 8.56
C VAL A 116 -4.45 -16.55 8.16
N ILE A 117 -4.10 -15.28 7.99
CA ILE A 117 -2.76 -14.86 7.58
C ILE A 117 -1.71 -15.20 8.65
N ASP A 118 -2.02 -14.98 9.93
CA ASP A 118 -1.15 -15.37 11.04
C ASP A 118 -0.88 -16.88 11.02
N SER A 119 -1.92 -17.69 10.79
CA SER A 119 -1.79 -19.15 10.73
C SER A 119 -0.93 -19.63 9.55
N ILE A 120 -1.03 -18.98 8.39
CA ILE A 120 -0.23 -19.31 7.20
C ILE A 120 1.25 -18.93 7.40
N CYS A 121 1.49 -17.79 8.06
CA CYS A 121 2.85 -17.29 8.26
C CYS A 121 3.61 -18.04 9.36
N ALA A 122 2.89 -18.62 10.34
CA ALA A 122 3.48 -19.31 11.48
C ALA A 122 4.57 -20.35 11.10
N PRO A 123 5.70 -20.42 11.82
CA PRO A 123 6.00 -19.71 13.06
C PRO A 123 6.48 -18.26 12.87
N GLU A 124 6.71 -17.82 11.63
CA GLU A 124 7.08 -16.45 11.34
C GLU A 124 5.87 -15.53 11.42
N LYS A 125 6.11 -14.23 11.54
CA LYS A 125 5.05 -13.21 11.49
C LYS A 125 4.71 -12.84 10.05
N PRO A 126 3.49 -12.38 9.79
CA PRO A 126 3.15 -11.76 8.50
C PRO A 126 4.09 -10.59 8.19
N PRO A 127 4.50 -10.38 6.93
CA PRO A 127 5.42 -9.30 6.57
C PRO A 127 4.94 -7.92 7.01
N ILE A 128 3.63 -7.66 6.99
CA ILE A 128 3.11 -6.38 7.46
C ILE A 128 3.28 -6.18 8.97
N GLN A 129 3.16 -7.25 9.77
CA GLN A 129 3.38 -7.16 11.20
C GLN A 129 4.86 -6.87 11.49
N HIS A 130 5.77 -7.48 10.72
CA HIS A 130 7.19 -7.16 10.79
C HIS A 130 7.45 -5.67 10.50
N LEU A 131 6.79 -5.09 9.48
CA LEU A 131 6.90 -3.65 9.18
C LEU A 131 6.40 -2.79 10.34
N MET A 132 5.23 -3.10 10.89
CA MET A 132 4.69 -2.36 12.03
C MET A 132 5.64 -2.41 13.24
N GLU A 133 6.26 -3.56 13.51
CA GLU A 133 7.24 -3.71 14.60
C GLU A 133 8.51 -2.90 14.35
N GLN A 134 9.05 -2.90 13.13
CA GLN A 134 10.19 -2.04 12.79
C GLN A 134 9.87 -0.56 12.98
N LEU A 135 8.70 -0.10 12.51
CA LEU A 135 8.27 1.28 12.71
C LEU A 135 8.03 1.62 14.20
N GLN A 136 7.53 0.65 14.97
CA GLN A 136 7.38 0.78 16.42
C GLN A 136 8.72 0.99 17.14
N GLU A 137 9.80 0.41 16.62
CA GLU A 137 11.15 0.52 17.17
C GLU A 137 11.85 1.83 16.77
N ILE A 138 11.76 2.22 15.49
CA ILE A 138 12.54 3.35 14.95
C ILE A 138 11.82 4.70 15.00
N TRP A 139 10.51 4.72 15.27
CA TRP A 139 9.72 5.95 15.33
C TRP A 139 9.30 6.25 16.77
N PRO A 140 9.50 7.48 17.30
CA PRO A 140 9.25 7.76 18.73
C PRO A 140 7.82 7.49 19.20
N GLN A 141 6.83 7.74 18.33
CA GLN A 141 5.42 7.46 18.61
C GLN A 141 5.01 6.04 18.19
N GLY A 142 5.85 5.36 17.44
CA GLY A 142 5.65 4.00 16.96
C GLY A 142 4.63 3.86 15.82
N ALA A 143 4.01 2.68 15.76
CA ALA A 143 3.05 2.31 14.71
C ALA A 143 1.94 1.41 15.28
N VAL A 144 0.71 1.68 14.89
CA VAL A 144 -0.48 0.98 15.39
C VAL A 144 -1.44 0.65 14.25
N ALA A 145 -2.28 -0.37 14.45
CA ALA A 145 -3.45 -0.55 13.61
C ALA A 145 -4.40 0.64 13.80
N ALA A 146 -4.88 1.22 12.71
CA ALA A 146 -5.89 2.26 12.78
C ALA A 146 -7.17 1.72 13.43
N ALA A 147 -7.93 2.62 14.06
CA ALA A 147 -9.23 2.32 14.66
C ALA A 147 -10.19 3.48 14.47
N PHE A 148 -10.34 3.95 13.22
CA PHE A 148 -11.14 5.15 12.90
C PHE A 148 -12.60 5.08 13.38
N GLN A 149 -13.12 3.88 13.63
CA GLN A 149 -14.48 3.65 14.14
C GLN A 149 -14.48 2.88 15.48
N GLY A 150 -13.40 2.99 16.26
CA GLY A 150 -13.26 2.37 17.57
C GLY A 150 -12.97 0.86 17.55
N GLN A 151 -12.79 0.26 16.36
CA GLN A 151 -12.46 -1.14 16.16
C GLN A 151 -11.13 -1.24 15.38
N PRO A 152 -10.20 -2.12 15.78
CA PRO A 152 -8.94 -2.32 15.06
C PRO A 152 -9.17 -2.73 13.61
N MET A 153 -8.52 -2.03 12.69
CA MET A 153 -8.63 -2.29 11.24
C MET A 153 -7.66 -3.40 10.81
N PHE A 154 -7.94 -4.03 9.68
CA PHE A 154 -6.99 -4.94 9.04
C PHE A 154 -5.85 -4.13 8.42
N CYS A 155 -4.63 -4.66 8.45
CA CYS A 155 -3.44 -3.92 8.02
C CYS A 155 -2.76 -4.54 6.80
N GLY A 156 -3.13 -5.73 6.33
CA GLY A 156 -2.34 -6.45 5.32
C GLY A 156 -3.17 -7.22 4.33
N ILE A 157 -3.92 -6.52 3.48
CA ILE A 157 -4.66 -7.15 2.39
C ILE A 157 -3.69 -7.67 1.33
N ILE A 158 -4.00 -8.82 0.74
CA ILE A 158 -3.24 -9.32 -0.41
C ILE A 158 -3.88 -8.77 -1.68
N ARG A 159 -3.08 -8.20 -2.57
CA ARG A 159 -3.47 -7.85 -3.94
C ARG A 159 -2.72 -8.72 -4.95
N ALA A 160 -3.45 -9.29 -5.90
CA ALA A 160 -2.93 -10.16 -6.94
C ALA A 160 -3.37 -9.66 -8.32
N MET A 161 -2.45 -9.61 -9.27
CA MET A 161 -2.72 -9.28 -10.67
C MET A 161 -2.24 -10.42 -11.54
N PHE A 162 -2.93 -10.61 -12.66
CA PHE A 162 -2.65 -11.65 -13.65
C PHE A 162 -2.60 -11.04 -15.06
N PRO A 163 -1.87 -11.67 -16.00
CA PRO A 163 -1.65 -11.09 -17.34
C PRO A 163 -2.94 -10.74 -18.08
N GLU A 164 -4.00 -11.53 -17.90
CA GLU A 164 -5.28 -11.39 -18.59
C GLU A 164 -5.94 -10.04 -18.32
N THR A 165 -5.68 -9.43 -17.16
CA THR A 165 -6.27 -8.15 -16.74
C THR A 165 -5.22 -7.08 -16.43
N ALA A 166 -3.93 -7.36 -16.55
CA ALA A 166 -2.85 -6.45 -16.14
C ALA A 166 -2.86 -5.12 -16.91
N HIS A 167 -3.21 -5.15 -18.20
CA HIS A 167 -3.31 -3.96 -19.06
C HIS A 167 -4.35 -2.94 -18.58
N LEU A 168 -5.35 -3.36 -17.78
CA LEU A 168 -6.37 -2.46 -17.23
C LEU A 168 -5.82 -1.49 -16.17
N SER A 169 -4.71 -1.86 -15.50
CA SER A 169 -4.07 -1.01 -14.49
C SER A 169 -3.14 0.05 -15.09
N GLU A 170 -2.65 -0.16 -16.31
CA GLU A 170 -1.64 0.69 -16.96
C GLU A 170 -2.22 2.05 -17.40
N THR A 171 -3.52 2.08 -17.67
CA THR A 171 -4.18 3.21 -18.34
C THR A 171 -4.73 4.26 -17.38
N VAL A 172 -4.60 4.06 -16.05
CA VAL A 172 -5.29 4.91 -15.06
C VAL A 172 -4.35 5.31 -13.90
N PRO A 173 -3.51 6.35 -14.09
CA PRO A 173 -2.88 7.02 -12.97
C PRO A 173 -3.95 7.51 -11.98
N HIS A 174 -3.78 7.15 -10.72
CA HIS A 174 -4.72 7.50 -9.66
C HIS A 174 -3.96 7.98 -8.43
N VAL A 175 -4.73 8.43 -7.45
CA VAL A 175 -4.27 8.77 -6.10
C VAL A 175 -5.18 8.08 -5.11
N ASP A 176 -4.64 7.62 -3.99
CA ASP A 176 -5.46 7.13 -2.89
C ASP A 176 -5.42 8.17 -1.77
N CYS A 177 -6.61 8.55 -1.30
CA CYS A 177 -6.78 9.47 -0.20
C CYS A 177 -7.97 9.01 0.66
N LEU A 178 -7.69 8.63 1.91
CA LEU A 178 -8.71 8.30 2.91
C LEU A 178 -9.64 9.51 3.06
N PRO A 179 -10.97 9.38 2.90
CA PRO A 179 -11.88 10.51 3.01
C PRO A 179 -11.70 11.30 4.32
N ARG A 180 -11.64 12.63 4.23
CA ARG A 180 -11.48 13.53 5.39
C ARG A 180 -12.55 13.34 6.46
N SER A 181 -13.75 12.88 6.07
CA SER A 181 -14.85 12.56 6.98
C SER A 181 -14.60 11.33 7.87
N ILE A 182 -13.64 10.49 7.52
CA ILE A 182 -13.24 9.32 8.31
C ILE A 182 -12.11 9.69 9.26
N ALA A 183 -11.03 10.25 8.71
CA ALA A 183 -9.93 10.81 9.48
C ALA A 183 -9.19 11.86 8.63
N GLU A 184 -8.70 12.90 9.28
CA GLU A 184 -7.84 13.90 8.66
C GLU A 184 -6.38 13.55 8.95
N LEU A 185 -5.62 13.30 7.89
CA LEU A 185 -4.22 12.87 7.95
C LEU A 185 -3.34 13.88 7.19
N GLU A 186 -2.26 14.33 7.82
CA GLU A 186 -1.26 15.20 7.19
C GLU A 186 -0.59 14.48 6.03
N HIS A 187 -0.34 13.17 6.14
CA HIS A 187 0.23 12.34 5.10
C HIS A 187 -0.44 10.97 5.03
N GLN A 188 -0.52 10.45 3.79
CA GLN A 188 -0.92 9.07 3.53
C GLN A 188 0.12 8.41 2.61
N PHE A 189 0.52 7.21 3.00
CA PHE A 189 1.46 6.36 2.29
C PHE A 189 0.83 5.00 2.02
N SER A 190 1.42 4.25 1.09
CA SER A 190 1.21 2.81 0.99
C SER A 190 2.51 2.11 1.35
N ALA A 191 2.39 0.91 1.91
CA ALA A 191 3.47 -0.06 2.01
C ALA A 191 3.07 -1.27 1.17
N ASN A 192 3.84 -1.53 0.12
CA ASN A 192 3.66 -2.67 -0.77
C ASN A 192 4.82 -3.65 -0.55
N ILE A 193 4.51 -4.80 0.02
CA ILE A 193 5.48 -5.89 0.22
C ILE A 193 5.23 -6.93 -0.87
N TYR A 194 6.13 -6.98 -1.85
CA TYR A 194 6.01 -7.81 -3.04
C TYR A 194 6.34 -9.26 -2.72
N LEU A 195 5.35 -10.14 -2.77
CA LEU A 195 5.52 -11.58 -2.54
C LEU A 195 5.89 -12.32 -3.84
N GLU A 196 5.45 -11.78 -4.98
CA GLU A 196 5.80 -12.25 -6.31
C GLU A 196 5.75 -11.10 -7.32
N THR A 197 6.63 -11.12 -8.30
CA THR A 197 6.71 -10.12 -9.36
C THR A 197 6.79 -10.81 -10.72
N PRO A 198 6.18 -10.25 -11.76
CA PRO A 198 6.30 -10.80 -13.11
C PRO A 198 7.77 -10.69 -13.59
N PRO A 199 8.19 -11.52 -14.56
CA PRO A 199 9.56 -11.48 -15.09
C PRO A 199 9.88 -10.18 -15.85
N SER A 200 8.85 -9.51 -16.37
CA SER A 200 8.94 -8.21 -17.08
C SER A 200 7.63 -7.46 -16.94
N GLY A 201 7.68 -6.13 -16.92
CA GLY A 201 6.49 -5.30 -16.69
C GLY A 201 6.11 -5.24 -15.21
N GLY A 202 4.88 -4.78 -14.92
CA GLY A 202 4.37 -4.68 -13.55
C GLY A 202 5.09 -3.64 -12.69
N GLU A 203 5.86 -2.74 -13.29
CA GLU A 203 6.53 -1.65 -12.60
C GLU A 203 5.50 -0.73 -11.93
N LEU A 204 5.88 -0.20 -10.78
CA LEU A 204 5.16 0.91 -10.16
C LEU A 204 5.66 2.21 -10.80
N ILE A 205 4.74 2.98 -11.35
CA ILE A 205 5.00 4.34 -11.85
C ILE A 205 4.63 5.32 -10.75
N ILE A 206 5.52 6.26 -10.44
CA ILE A 206 5.26 7.41 -9.55
C ILE A 206 5.68 8.70 -10.24
N TRP A 207 4.95 9.78 -10.01
CA TRP A 207 5.26 11.08 -10.60
C TRP A 207 5.89 12.02 -9.57
N ASP A 208 6.97 12.71 -9.95
CA ASP A 208 7.67 13.70 -9.12
C ASP A 208 6.88 15.01 -9.08
N THR A 209 5.76 14.97 -8.38
CA THR A 209 4.90 16.10 -8.08
C THR A 209 4.68 16.21 -6.58
N GLU A 210 4.28 17.40 -6.13
CA GLU A 210 3.71 17.57 -4.80
C GLU A 210 2.50 16.64 -4.61
N ALA A 211 2.34 16.13 -3.39
CA ALA A 211 1.17 15.35 -3.00
C ALA A 211 -0.05 16.27 -3.00
N PHE A 212 -1.17 15.80 -3.54
CA PHE A 212 -2.41 16.55 -3.54
C PHE A 212 -2.96 16.74 -2.13
N ALA A 213 -3.50 17.92 -1.86
CA ALA A 213 -4.32 18.18 -0.69
C ALA A 213 -5.72 17.55 -0.84
N TYR A 214 -6.42 17.36 0.27
CA TYR A 214 -7.80 16.86 0.30
C TYR A 214 -8.74 17.58 -0.68
N ASP A 215 -8.69 18.91 -0.69
CA ASP A 215 -9.54 19.74 -1.54
C ASP A 215 -9.18 19.66 -3.01
N GLU A 216 -7.95 19.28 -3.35
CA GLU A 216 -7.56 18.98 -4.73
C GLU A 216 -8.09 17.62 -5.15
N VAL A 217 -7.92 16.58 -4.31
CA VAL A 217 -8.40 15.21 -4.60
C VAL A 217 -9.88 15.20 -4.93
N LYS A 218 -10.69 15.87 -4.10
CA LYS A 218 -12.13 16.00 -4.30
C LYS A 218 -12.53 16.63 -5.64
N ARG A 219 -11.67 17.43 -6.27
CA ARG A 219 -11.99 18.12 -7.54
C ARG A 219 -11.87 17.21 -8.77
N PHE A 220 -11.12 16.12 -8.66
CA PHE A 220 -10.93 15.19 -9.77
C PHE A 220 -11.42 13.78 -9.47
N GLU A 221 -12.15 13.57 -8.36
CA GLU A 221 -12.85 12.32 -8.10
C GLU A 221 -13.83 12.02 -9.25
N GLY A 222 -13.47 11.07 -10.13
CA GLY A 222 -14.23 10.71 -11.34
C GLY A 222 -13.71 11.34 -12.65
N ASP A 223 -12.77 12.28 -12.58
CA ASP A 223 -12.16 12.96 -13.73
C ASP A 223 -10.68 12.57 -13.90
N GLN A 224 -10.09 12.87 -15.06
CA GLN A 224 -8.67 12.64 -15.30
C GLN A 224 -7.79 13.55 -14.43
N LEU A 225 -6.68 13.00 -13.92
CA LEU A 225 -5.68 13.79 -13.21
C LEU A 225 -5.09 14.88 -14.12
N PRO A 226 -4.75 16.08 -13.58
CA PRO A 226 -4.23 17.16 -14.41
C PRO A 226 -2.92 16.78 -15.11
N GLU A 227 -2.86 16.91 -16.43
CA GLU A 227 -1.71 16.46 -17.26
C GLU A 227 -0.37 17.07 -16.81
N HIS A 228 -0.37 18.33 -16.38
CA HIS A 228 0.83 19.01 -15.86
C HIS A 228 1.38 18.38 -14.56
N ARG A 229 0.57 17.59 -13.84
CA ARG A 229 0.96 16.82 -12.64
C ARG A 229 1.47 15.42 -12.99
N LEU A 230 1.30 15.00 -14.24
CA LEU A 230 1.74 13.70 -14.78
C LEU A 230 3.05 13.82 -15.58
N GLN A 231 3.92 14.73 -15.18
CA GLN A 231 5.22 14.96 -15.81
C GLN A 231 6.33 14.18 -15.08
N LYS A 232 7.35 13.73 -15.82
CA LYS A 232 8.53 13.02 -15.28
C LYS A 232 8.18 11.76 -14.47
N PRO A 233 7.53 10.75 -15.10
CA PRO A 233 7.29 9.48 -14.43
C PRO A 233 8.62 8.82 -14.06
N LEU A 234 8.65 8.24 -12.86
CA LEU A 234 9.72 7.38 -12.38
C LEU A 234 9.17 5.97 -12.24
N HIS A 235 9.93 5.01 -12.75
CA HIS A 235 9.55 3.61 -12.73
C HIS A 235 10.34 2.88 -11.67
N ILE A 236 9.64 2.13 -10.82
CA ILE A 236 10.21 1.20 -9.86
C ILE A 236 9.85 -0.20 -10.35
N GLN A 237 10.85 -0.96 -10.80
CA GLN A 237 10.71 -2.40 -10.97
C GLN A 237 10.84 -3.07 -9.59
N PRO A 238 9.74 -3.52 -8.97
CA PRO A 238 9.82 -4.20 -7.70
C PRO A 238 10.52 -5.55 -7.86
N ARG A 239 11.22 -5.97 -6.81
CA ARG A 239 11.81 -7.31 -6.67
C ARG A 239 10.92 -8.17 -5.79
N LYS A 240 10.98 -9.50 -5.97
CA LYS A 240 10.39 -10.43 -5.01
C LYS A 240 10.97 -10.17 -3.61
N ASN A 241 10.10 -10.24 -2.61
CA ASN A 241 10.33 -9.96 -1.20
C ASN A 241 10.69 -8.50 -0.87
N GLU A 242 10.55 -7.56 -1.79
CA GLU A 242 10.86 -6.15 -1.54
C GLU A 242 9.70 -5.42 -0.86
N LEU A 243 10.01 -4.52 0.06
CA LEU A 243 9.10 -3.47 0.53
C LEU A 243 9.32 -2.20 -0.30
N VAL A 244 8.23 -1.60 -0.77
CA VAL A 244 8.24 -0.25 -1.35
C VAL A 244 7.20 0.61 -0.63
N ILE A 245 7.61 1.79 -0.16
CA ILE A 245 6.74 2.78 0.49
C ILE A 245 6.68 4.04 -0.35
N ILE A 246 5.48 4.52 -0.69
CA ILE A 246 5.25 5.76 -1.46
C ILE A 246 4.18 6.62 -0.79
N ASN A 247 4.13 7.92 -1.09
CA ASN A 247 3.00 8.77 -0.72
C ASN A 247 1.86 8.60 -1.74
N THR A 248 0.70 8.11 -1.30
CA THR A 248 -0.40 7.74 -2.22
C THR A 248 -1.23 8.92 -2.70
N ARG A 249 -1.07 10.10 -2.08
CA ARG A 249 -1.65 11.35 -2.59
C ARG A 249 -0.83 11.94 -3.74
N ARG A 250 0.23 11.26 -4.20
CA ARG A 250 0.87 11.54 -5.49
C ARG A 250 0.30 10.59 -6.55
N PRO A 251 0.22 11.01 -7.83
CA PRO A 251 -0.14 10.11 -8.90
C PRO A 251 0.75 8.88 -8.91
N HIS A 252 0.12 7.72 -9.08
CA HIS A 252 0.80 6.47 -9.27
C HIS A 252 -0.04 5.51 -10.14
N ALA A 253 0.64 4.56 -10.77
CA ALA A 253 0.04 3.57 -11.67
C ALA A 253 0.87 2.28 -11.67
N ILE A 254 0.35 1.21 -12.25
CA ILE A 254 1.07 -0.05 -12.39
C ILE A 254 1.10 -0.42 -13.87
N CYS A 255 2.29 -0.63 -14.43
CA CYS A 255 2.43 -1.10 -15.81
C CYS A 255 1.78 -2.48 -16.01
N GLY A 256 1.28 -2.74 -17.23
CA GLY A 256 0.87 -4.07 -17.63
C GLY A 256 2.03 -5.08 -17.66
N PHE A 257 1.68 -6.36 -17.78
CA PHE A 257 2.65 -7.44 -17.98
C PHE A 257 1.97 -8.64 -18.67
N GLU A 258 2.76 -9.39 -19.44
CA GLU A 258 2.27 -10.46 -20.33
C GLU A 258 2.42 -11.87 -19.74
N SER A 259 3.16 -12.04 -18.64
CA SER A 259 3.38 -13.35 -18.04
C SER A 259 3.68 -13.29 -16.53
N GLY A 260 3.53 -14.42 -15.85
CA GLY A 260 3.73 -14.52 -14.40
C GLY A 260 2.58 -13.91 -13.61
N LYS A 261 2.87 -13.51 -12.36
CA LYS A 261 1.91 -12.90 -11.45
C LYS A 261 2.56 -11.74 -10.71
N ARG A 262 1.76 -10.75 -10.33
CA ARG A 262 2.18 -9.67 -9.42
C ARG A 262 1.38 -9.78 -8.14
N ILE A 263 2.01 -10.21 -7.06
CA ILE A 263 1.37 -10.47 -5.77
C ILE A 263 2.05 -9.63 -4.70
N SER A 264 1.27 -8.94 -3.89
CA SER A 264 1.78 -8.14 -2.79
C SER A 264 0.85 -8.16 -1.59
N MET A 265 1.43 -8.09 -0.38
CA MET A 265 0.73 -7.71 0.84
C MET A 265 0.81 -6.19 0.98
N GLN A 266 -0.33 -5.52 1.15
CA GLN A 266 -0.43 -4.06 1.12
C GLN A 266 -1.15 -3.50 2.34
N SER A 267 -0.68 -2.35 2.78
CA SER A 267 -1.34 -1.47 3.76
C SER A 267 -1.27 -0.03 3.28
N PHE A 268 -2.27 0.75 3.63
CA PHE A 268 -2.11 2.19 3.78
C PHE A 268 -1.50 2.52 5.15
N ILE A 269 -0.79 3.65 5.20
CA ILE A 269 -0.17 4.20 6.40
C ILE A 269 -0.53 5.68 6.48
N GLY A 270 -1.12 6.10 7.59
CA GLY A 270 -1.48 7.48 7.89
C GLY A 270 -0.53 8.07 8.90
N TYR A 271 -0.24 9.36 8.78
CA TYR A 271 0.65 10.06 9.69
C TYR A 271 0.24 11.51 9.93
N ASN A 272 0.29 11.92 11.19
CA ASN A 272 0.21 13.30 11.66
C ASN A 272 1.46 13.60 12.50
N ALA A 273 1.98 14.83 12.41
CA ALA A 273 3.13 15.25 13.21
C ALA A 273 2.90 15.01 14.71
N GLY A 274 3.80 14.27 15.35
CA GLY A 274 3.71 13.95 16.78
C GLY A 274 2.77 12.80 17.14
N GLU A 275 2.22 12.08 16.16
CA GLU A 275 1.37 10.90 16.33
C GLU A 275 2.06 9.61 15.81
N PRO A 276 1.56 8.40 16.18
CA PRO A 276 2.03 7.16 15.58
C PRO A 276 1.70 7.05 14.09
N PHE A 277 2.33 6.11 13.41
CA PHE A 277 1.85 5.66 12.10
C PHE A 277 0.61 4.77 12.26
N TYR A 278 -0.47 5.08 11.52
CA TYR A 278 -1.72 4.32 11.55
C TYR A 278 -1.85 3.41 10.33
N PHE A 279 -2.01 2.11 10.53
CA PHE A 279 -2.11 1.12 9.44
C PHE A 279 -3.55 0.68 9.18
N TRP A 280 -3.99 0.65 7.91
CA TRP A 280 -5.26 0.06 7.49
C TRP A 280 -5.21 -0.44 6.05
N CYS A 281 -6.21 -1.20 5.61
CA CYS A 281 -6.41 -1.60 4.22
C CYS A 281 -7.89 -1.78 3.87
#